data_AF-A0A1F7TFZ6-F1
#
_entry.id   AF-A0A1F7TFZ6-F1
#
_cell.length_a   1.000
_cell.length_b   1.000
_cell.length_c   1.000
_cell.angle_alpha   90.00
_cell.angle_beta   90.00
_cell.angle_gamma   90.00
#
_symmetry.space_group_name_H-M   'P 1'
#
loop_
_entity.id
_entity.type
_entity.pdbx_description
1 polymer ?
#
loop_
_entity_poly.entity_id
_entity_poly.type
_entity_poly.pdbx_seq_one_letter_code
_entity_poly.pdbx_strand_id
1 'polypeptide(L)'
;MESAAVEFPYYPLNDFGPAMKGMVIGGLGIFHVFLAQFAIGGGMLMCYFQWLSQTGREPAAREALDGYFKFLVLVSFVAGALTGVAMWFTTIQISPRTIGMMVEEFHWIWATEWTFFCLEVAAGYAYYRCGGGLADRARMTLLALYSLAAWFSLFWINGILSWQLTPGGWTPAGSVWAGFFNPSFWPSLFYRTFAAMSIAALVACVVVNAHPRLSLGERDALIHRAAHFLIPMALMPVLGLWYLYAIPPDSRAWALGGSAAMTLFTGVAAGASLFVGLYALIGLNLQRVTINGATATLLCGLAFVATGGGEFVREGVRKPYTVRGALFSNSIAPSEVAELRRVGSVTRDPYPLRHPQAYPNDQVRLGAKVFRFLCGVCHTMDGANGLVHLAGTWTLEQLRLNIAKLQLTKPFMPPFAGTADELEALVQLISWTRAGRPEDWPLSNEVPTIVQIDRWLQEAGIHPASQREGKR
;
A
#
# COMPACT_ATOMS: atom_id res chain seq x y z
N MET A 1 -5.26 13.05 -42.59
CA MET A 1 -4.62 12.93 -41.27
C MET A 1 -5.19 11.69 -40.62
N GLU A 2 -4.58 10.52 -40.86
CA GLU A 2 -4.85 9.33 -40.05
C GLU A 2 -4.57 9.70 -38.59
N SER A 3 -5.59 9.59 -37.73
CA SER A 3 -5.35 9.71 -36.29
C SER A 3 -4.35 8.62 -35.95
N ALA A 4 -3.14 8.99 -35.51
CA ALA A 4 -2.20 8.04 -34.96
C ALA A 4 -2.95 7.18 -33.94
N ALA A 5 -3.18 5.91 -34.26
CA ALA A 5 -3.93 5.01 -33.41
C ALA A 5 -3.18 4.99 -32.08
N VAL A 6 -3.84 5.44 -31.00
CA VAL A 6 -3.25 5.46 -29.67
C VAL A 6 -2.73 4.07 -29.37
N GLU A 7 -1.40 3.93 -29.32
CA GLU A 7 -0.75 2.65 -29.06
C GLU A 7 -0.81 2.42 -27.55
N PHE A 8 -1.55 1.39 -27.14
CA PHE A 8 -1.64 1.03 -25.74
C PHE A 8 -0.35 0.32 -25.33
N PRO A 9 0.35 0.75 -24.27
CA PRO A 9 1.57 0.08 -23.82
C PRO A 9 1.22 -1.22 -23.10
N TYR A 10 1.48 -2.36 -23.73
CA TYR A 10 1.36 -3.67 -23.10
C TYR A 10 2.62 -4.01 -22.31
N TYR A 11 2.45 -4.70 -21.18
CA TYR A 11 3.55 -5.19 -20.34
C TYR A 11 3.34 -6.66 -19.98
N PRO A 12 4.42 -7.43 -19.74
CA PRO A 12 4.29 -8.79 -19.26
C PRO A 12 3.76 -8.76 -17.82
N LEU A 13 2.62 -9.41 -17.58
CA LEU A 13 2.00 -9.49 -16.27
C LEU A 13 2.25 -10.86 -15.65
N ASN A 14 2.91 -10.88 -14.49
CA ASN A 14 3.14 -12.11 -13.74
C ASN A 14 1.92 -12.50 -12.91
N ASP A 15 1.67 -13.81 -12.82
CA ASP A 15 0.63 -14.40 -11.99
C ASP A 15 1.25 -15.02 -10.73
N PHE A 16 0.56 -14.84 -9.60
CA PHE A 16 0.95 -15.29 -8.27
C PHE A 16 -0.10 -16.21 -7.64
N GLY A 17 -1.05 -16.73 -8.45
CA GLY A 17 -2.07 -17.67 -8.01
C GLY A 17 -1.49 -18.82 -7.16
N PRO A 18 -2.13 -19.18 -6.03
CA PRO A 18 -3.48 -18.80 -5.60
C PRO A 18 -3.57 -17.43 -4.89
N ALA A 19 -2.45 -16.74 -4.66
CA ALA A 19 -2.46 -15.41 -4.05
C ALA A 19 -2.83 -14.32 -5.07
N MET A 20 -3.71 -13.41 -4.68
CA MET A 20 -4.03 -12.22 -5.47
C MET A 20 -2.83 -11.26 -5.46
N LYS A 21 -2.52 -10.60 -6.59
CA LYS A 21 -1.39 -9.66 -6.69
C LYS A 21 -1.43 -8.58 -5.60
N GLY A 22 -2.62 -8.02 -5.35
CA GLY A 22 -2.86 -7.05 -4.28
C GLY A 22 -2.51 -7.56 -2.87
N MET A 23 -2.66 -8.86 -2.59
CA MET A 23 -2.23 -9.46 -1.31
C MET A 23 -0.71 -9.59 -1.22
N VAL A 24 -0.04 -9.93 -2.33
CA VAL A 24 1.43 -10.05 -2.37
C VAL A 24 2.07 -8.70 -2.10
N ILE A 25 1.70 -7.67 -2.86
CA ILE A 25 2.20 -6.31 -2.68
C ILE A 25 1.74 -5.70 -1.34
N GLY A 26 0.50 -5.95 -0.92
CA GLY A 26 -0.05 -5.44 0.33
C GLY A 26 0.64 -6.04 1.56
N GLY A 27 0.82 -7.36 1.59
CA GLY A 27 1.51 -8.05 2.68
C GLY A 27 2.98 -7.62 2.79
N LEU A 28 3.68 -7.56 1.66
CA LEU A 28 5.06 -7.06 1.62
C LEU A 28 5.14 -5.59 2.06
N GLY A 29 4.20 -4.75 1.60
CA GLY A 29 4.12 -3.34 1.96
C GLY A 29 3.87 -3.11 3.44
N ILE A 30 2.94 -3.86 4.07
CA ILE A 30 2.67 -3.77 5.51
C ILE A 30 3.92 -4.09 6.33
N PHE A 31 4.61 -5.18 5.97
CA PHE A 31 5.83 -5.60 6.66
C PHE A 31 6.95 -4.57 6.47
N HIS A 32 7.17 -4.11 5.24
CA HIS A 32 8.17 -3.09 4.93
C HIS A 32 7.89 -1.77 5.66
N VAL A 33 6.65 -1.27 5.63
CA VAL A 33 6.27 -0.01 6.29
C VAL A 33 6.47 -0.09 7.80
N PHE A 34 6.12 -1.20 8.45
CA PHE A 34 6.33 -1.35 9.89
C PHE A 34 7.82 -1.32 10.24
N LEU A 35 8.66 -2.01 9.48
CA LEU A 35 10.12 -1.96 9.65
C LEU A 35 10.69 -0.57 9.36
N ALA A 36 10.26 0.09 8.29
CA ALA A 36 10.70 1.44 7.96
C ALA A 36 10.33 2.45 9.06
N GLN A 37 9.09 2.39 9.57
CA GLN A 37 8.64 3.24 10.68
C GLN A 37 9.42 2.97 11.96
N PHE A 38 9.75 1.71 12.24
CA PHE A 38 10.65 1.36 13.35
C PHE A 38 12.05 1.97 13.16
N ALA A 39 12.61 1.93 11.95
CA ALA A 39 13.93 2.53 11.65
C ALA A 39 13.92 4.04 11.95
N ILE A 40 12.92 4.74 11.41
CA ILE A 40 12.78 6.20 11.52
C ILE A 40 12.61 6.62 12.98
N GLY A 41 11.62 6.05 13.67
CA GLY A 41 11.36 6.40 15.07
C GLY A 41 12.47 5.93 15.99
N GLY A 42 13.07 4.78 15.70
CA GLY A 42 14.16 4.20 16.49
C GLY A 42 15.40 5.07 16.44
N GLY A 43 15.74 5.66 15.28
CA GLY A 43 16.78 6.66 15.15
C GLY A 43 16.55 7.88 16.05
N MET A 44 15.33 8.43 15.98
CA MET A 44 14.95 9.57 16.82
C MET A 44 15.06 9.24 18.31
N LEU A 45 14.60 8.05 18.72
CA LEU A 45 14.67 7.60 20.10
C LEU A 45 16.11 7.41 20.58
N MET A 46 16.97 6.92 19.71
CA MET A 46 18.39 6.78 20.01
C MET A 46 19.10 8.11 20.19
N CYS A 47 18.80 9.10 19.35
CA CYS A 47 19.30 10.46 19.57
C CYS A 47 18.90 10.96 20.96
N TYR A 48 17.65 10.74 21.35
CA TYR A 48 17.14 11.11 22.66
C TYR A 48 17.85 10.37 23.80
N PHE A 49 18.03 9.06 23.70
CA PHE A 49 18.79 8.29 24.70
C PHE A 49 20.25 8.70 24.78
N GLN A 50 20.88 9.03 23.64
CA GLN A 50 22.28 9.45 23.62
C GLN A 50 22.43 10.81 24.31
N TRP A 51 21.44 11.70 24.14
CA TRP A 51 21.38 12.98 24.83
C TRP A 51 21.13 12.81 26.34
N LEU A 52 20.24 11.90 26.75
CA LEU A 52 20.01 11.60 28.17
C LEU A 52 21.27 11.07 28.87
N SER A 53 22.02 10.19 28.18
CA SER A 53 23.29 9.68 28.70
C SER A 53 24.34 10.78 28.83
N GLN A 54 24.50 11.62 27.80
CA GLN A 54 25.49 12.72 27.79
C GLN A 54 25.23 13.78 28.84
N THR A 55 23.95 14.06 29.12
CA THR A 55 23.55 15.05 30.12
C THR A 55 23.55 14.49 31.54
N GLY A 56 23.87 13.22 31.72
CA GLY A 56 23.84 12.53 33.02
C GLY A 56 22.42 12.34 33.59
N ARG A 57 21.37 12.62 32.81
CA ARG A 57 19.97 12.48 33.26
C ARG A 57 19.58 11.02 33.45
N GLU A 58 20.11 10.13 32.59
CA GLU A 58 19.91 8.68 32.67
C GLU A 58 21.17 7.95 32.18
N PRO A 59 22.13 7.64 33.08
CA PRO A 59 23.37 6.96 32.69
C PRO A 59 23.14 5.58 32.04
N ALA A 60 22.11 4.86 32.51
CA ALA A 60 21.71 3.55 31.99
C ALA A 60 21.28 3.58 30.50
N ALA A 61 20.95 4.76 29.96
CA ALA A 61 20.61 4.90 28.55
C ALA A 61 21.76 4.51 27.61
N ARG A 62 23.02 4.61 28.04
CA ARG A 62 24.18 4.19 27.24
C ARG A 62 24.21 2.68 27.03
N GLU A 63 24.01 1.94 28.11
CA GLU A 63 23.95 0.48 28.10
C GLU A 63 22.77 -0.01 27.26
N ALA A 64 21.61 0.64 27.42
CA ALA A 64 20.43 0.38 26.60
C ALA A 64 20.67 0.66 25.11
N LEU A 65 21.33 1.77 24.75
CA LEU A 65 21.65 2.11 23.37
C LEU A 65 22.53 1.05 22.70
N ASP A 66 23.60 0.63 23.37
CA ASP A 66 24.56 -0.31 22.79
C ASP A 66 23.94 -1.71 22.60
N GLY A 67 22.91 -2.07 23.38
CA GLY A 67 22.08 -3.27 23.20
C GLY A 67 20.96 -3.10 22.17
N TYR A 68 20.18 -2.03 22.27
CA TYR A 68 19.03 -1.68 21.43
C TYR A 68 19.43 -1.48 19.97
N PHE A 69 20.61 -0.89 19.73
CA PHE A 69 21.07 -0.61 18.38
C PHE A 69 21.36 -1.87 17.56
N LYS A 70 21.81 -2.95 18.20
CA LYS A 70 22.02 -4.23 17.49
C LYS A 70 20.71 -4.76 16.91
N PHE A 71 19.60 -4.58 17.63
CA PHE A 71 18.28 -5.00 17.16
C PHE A 71 17.76 -4.08 16.06
N LEU A 72 17.94 -2.76 16.21
CA LEU A 72 17.60 -1.79 15.17
C LEU A 72 18.36 -2.04 13.86
N VAL A 73 19.66 -2.31 13.93
CA VAL A 73 20.47 -2.61 12.74
C VAL A 73 20.15 -3.99 12.14
N LEU A 74 19.97 -5.03 12.95
CA LEU A 74 19.74 -6.37 12.40
C LEU A 74 18.33 -6.51 11.81
N VAL A 75 17.31 -6.00 12.51
CA VAL A 75 15.90 -6.18 12.11
C VAL A 75 15.46 -5.08 11.16
N SER A 76 15.71 -3.81 11.50
CA SER A 76 15.21 -2.70 10.69
C SER A 76 16.03 -2.48 9.43
N PHE A 77 17.35 -2.58 9.53
CA PHE A 77 18.27 -2.25 8.43
C PHE A 77 18.36 -3.37 7.41
N VAL A 78 18.65 -4.60 7.85
CA VAL A 78 18.81 -5.72 6.92
C VAL A 78 17.45 -6.13 6.37
N ALA A 79 16.46 -6.40 7.22
CA ALA A 79 15.15 -6.81 6.72
C ALA A 79 14.39 -5.65 6.06
N GLY A 80 14.52 -4.42 6.56
CA GLY A 80 13.91 -3.24 5.92
C GLY A 80 14.49 -2.94 4.54
N ALA A 81 15.83 -2.97 4.38
CA ALA A 81 16.47 -2.77 3.08
C ALA A 81 16.09 -3.88 2.09
N LEU A 82 16.15 -5.14 2.51
CA LEU A 82 15.77 -6.28 1.66
C LEU A 82 14.31 -6.20 1.23
N THR A 83 13.41 -5.84 2.14
CA THR A 83 11.98 -5.70 1.83
C THR A 83 11.70 -4.48 0.95
N GLY A 84 12.49 -3.40 1.07
CA GLY A 84 12.42 -2.24 0.17
C GLY A 84 12.82 -2.59 -1.26
N VAL A 85 13.91 -3.36 -1.43
CA VAL A 85 14.31 -3.90 -2.73
C VAL A 85 13.25 -4.84 -3.28
N ALA A 86 12.71 -5.74 -2.44
CA ALA A 86 11.62 -6.63 -2.83
C ALA A 86 10.38 -5.84 -3.29
N MET A 87 10.04 -4.73 -2.61
CA MET A 87 8.92 -3.86 -3.01
C MET A 87 9.08 -3.35 -4.45
N TRP A 88 10.27 -2.92 -4.84
CA TRP A 88 10.55 -2.49 -6.22
C TRP A 88 10.34 -3.61 -7.24
N PHE A 89 10.96 -4.77 -7.01
CA PHE A 89 10.82 -5.91 -7.92
C PHE A 89 9.36 -6.38 -8.02
N THR A 90 8.64 -6.42 -6.91
CA THR A 90 7.24 -6.88 -6.87
C THR A 90 6.30 -5.87 -7.53
N THR A 91 6.44 -4.58 -7.24
CA THR A 91 5.54 -3.52 -7.76
C THR A 91 5.63 -3.38 -9.28
N ILE A 92 6.84 -3.39 -9.86
CA ILE A 92 7.05 -3.31 -11.32
C ILE A 92 6.40 -4.49 -12.04
N GLN A 93 6.41 -5.69 -11.45
CA GLN A 93 5.80 -6.89 -12.05
C GLN A 93 4.26 -6.91 -11.94
N ILE A 94 3.70 -6.21 -10.95
CA ILE A 94 2.26 -6.20 -10.69
C ILE A 94 1.56 -5.07 -11.43
N SER A 95 2.15 -3.86 -11.43
CA SER A 95 1.55 -2.67 -12.04
C SER A 95 2.62 -1.84 -12.76
N PRO A 96 3.24 -2.38 -13.82
CA PRO A 96 4.38 -1.76 -14.50
C PRO A 96 4.06 -0.36 -15.01
N ARG A 97 2.87 -0.14 -15.57
CA ARG A 97 2.47 1.17 -16.09
C ARG A 97 2.23 2.21 -14.99
N THR A 98 1.68 1.82 -13.84
CA THR A 98 1.56 2.72 -12.69
C THR A 98 2.93 3.16 -12.22
N ILE A 99 3.84 2.20 -12.01
CA ILE A 99 5.20 2.49 -11.55
C ILE A 99 5.96 3.30 -12.61
N GLY A 100 5.78 2.99 -13.90
CA GLY A 100 6.34 3.75 -15.01
C GLY A 100 5.92 5.23 -14.96
N MET A 101 4.62 5.51 -14.80
CA MET A 101 4.12 6.88 -14.63
C MET A 101 4.71 7.58 -13.41
N MET A 102 4.84 6.87 -12.28
CA MET A 102 5.46 7.44 -11.07
C MET A 102 6.94 7.75 -11.28
N VAL A 103 7.67 6.89 -12.01
CA VAL A 103 9.08 7.10 -12.34
C VAL A 103 9.25 8.25 -13.32
N GLU A 104 8.40 8.36 -14.35
CA GLU A 104 8.42 9.47 -15.31
C GLU A 104 8.22 10.82 -14.61
N GLU A 105 7.30 10.91 -13.66
CA GLU A 105 6.99 12.15 -12.94
C GLU A 105 8.03 12.46 -11.84
N PHE A 106 8.41 11.46 -11.03
CA PHE A 106 9.15 11.68 -9.78
C PHE A 106 10.59 11.15 -9.79
N HIS A 107 11.17 10.84 -10.97
CA HIS A 107 12.50 10.23 -11.09
C HIS A 107 13.55 10.82 -10.12
N TRP A 108 13.74 12.14 -10.18
CA TRP A 108 14.75 12.84 -9.39
C TRP A 108 14.41 12.95 -7.90
N ILE A 109 13.12 12.99 -7.56
CA ILE A 109 12.66 12.99 -6.18
C ILE A 109 12.90 11.60 -5.56
N TRP A 110 12.65 10.52 -6.31
CA TRP A 110 12.95 9.17 -5.87
C TRP A 110 14.45 8.92 -5.76
N ALA A 111 15.25 9.44 -6.70
CA ALA A 111 16.72 9.40 -6.58
C ALA A 111 17.20 10.13 -5.32
N THR A 112 16.58 11.27 -4.97
CA THR A 112 16.89 12.00 -3.74
C THR A 112 16.56 11.17 -2.50
N GLU A 113 15.38 10.54 -2.45
CA GLU A 113 15.00 9.60 -1.40
C GLU A 113 16.05 8.49 -1.23
N TRP A 114 16.49 7.88 -2.34
CA TRP A 114 17.52 6.84 -2.33
C TRP A 114 18.86 7.33 -1.77
N THR A 115 19.27 8.57 -2.03
CA THR A 115 20.50 9.13 -1.41
C THR A 115 20.38 9.29 0.09
N PHE A 116 19.21 9.69 0.61
CA PHE A 116 18.95 9.73 2.05
C PHE A 116 18.93 8.32 2.64
N PHE A 117 18.35 7.34 1.96
CA PHE A 117 18.43 5.94 2.37
C PHE A 117 19.88 5.43 2.41
N CYS A 118 20.73 5.76 1.44
CA CYS A 118 22.15 5.41 1.49
C CYS A 118 22.88 6.09 2.65
N LEU A 119 22.58 7.37 2.92
CA LEU A 119 23.15 8.09 4.07
C LEU A 119 22.69 7.48 5.39
N GLU A 120 21.41 7.14 5.51
CA GLU A 120 20.84 6.40 6.63
C GLU A 120 21.63 5.10 6.84
N VAL A 121 21.80 4.30 5.78
CA VAL A 121 22.51 3.02 5.84
C VAL A 121 23.96 3.20 6.29
N ALA A 122 24.67 4.14 5.67
CA ALA A 122 26.07 4.41 6.00
C ALA A 122 26.25 4.91 7.44
N ALA A 123 25.42 5.85 7.90
CA ALA A 123 25.50 6.41 9.25
C ALA A 123 25.19 5.36 10.33
N GLY A 124 24.14 4.55 10.13
CA GLY A 124 23.80 3.50 11.07
C GLY A 124 24.84 2.38 11.11
N TYR A 125 25.37 1.96 9.96
CA TYR A 125 26.45 0.96 9.94
C TYR A 125 27.76 1.48 10.56
N ALA A 126 28.11 2.74 10.32
CA ALA A 126 29.27 3.38 10.95
C ALA A 126 29.11 3.43 12.48
N TYR A 127 27.92 3.78 12.99
CA TYR A 127 27.65 3.74 14.42
C TYR A 127 27.71 2.31 14.95
N TYR A 128 27.24 1.31 14.20
CA TYR A 128 27.26 -0.09 14.63
C TYR A 128 28.69 -0.57 14.82
N ARG A 129 29.55 -0.26 13.86
CA ARG A 129 30.92 -0.78 13.82
C ARG A 129 31.88 -0.02 14.74
N CYS A 130 31.71 1.31 14.82
CA CYS A 130 32.66 2.20 15.47
C CYS A 130 32.10 2.89 16.72
N GLY A 131 30.78 2.85 16.94
CA GLY A 131 30.09 3.63 17.97
C GLY A 131 30.68 3.47 19.38
N GLY A 132 31.06 2.25 19.76
CA GLY A 132 31.63 1.98 21.09
C GLY A 132 32.94 2.72 21.38
N GLY A 133 33.74 3.03 20.35
CA GLY A 133 35.02 3.74 20.48
C GLY A 133 34.95 5.24 20.18
N LEU A 134 33.78 5.75 19.80
CA LEU A 134 33.60 7.16 19.43
C LEU A 134 33.33 8.04 20.65
N ALA A 135 33.85 9.27 20.61
CA ALA A 135 33.48 10.30 21.56
C ALA A 135 31.98 10.63 21.46
N ASP A 136 31.39 11.08 22.56
CA ASP A 136 29.96 11.36 22.68
C ASP A 136 29.43 12.30 21.59
N ARG A 137 30.17 13.37 21.27
CA ARG A 137 29.81 14.29 20.18
C ARG A 137 29.74 13.60 18.82
N ALA A 138 30.67 12.71 18.53
CA ALA A 138 30.71 11.95 17.27
C ALA A 138 29.55 10.93 17.20
N ARG A 139 29.26 10.24 18.32
CA ARG A 139 28.10 9.35 18.44
C ARG A 139 26.79 10.09 18.17
N MET A 140 26.60 11.23 18.81
CA MET A 140 25.41 12.08 18.60
C MET A 140 25.30 12.54 17.14
N THR A 141 26.41 12.95 16.52
CA THR A 141 26.42 13.39 15.12
C THR A 141 25.98 12.26 14.19
N LEU A 142 26.50 11.04 14.36
CA LEU A 142 26.09 9.89 13.55
C LEU A 142 24.61 9.53 13.73
N LEU A 143 24.12 9.54 14.96
CA LEU A 143 22.70 9.27 15.23
C LEU A 143 21.79 10.36 14.66
N ALA A 144 22.21 11.63 14.75
CA ALA A 144 21.47 12.74 14.17
C ALA A 144 21.43 12.64 12.64
N LEU A 145 22.56 12.33 12.00
CA LEU A 145 22.61 12.07 10.55
C LEU A 145 21.70 10.91 10.16
N TYR A 146 21.77 9.80 10.90
CA TYR A 146 20.88 8.66 10.71
C TYR A 146 19.39 9.06 10.79
N SER A 147 19.01 9.74 11.87
CA SER A 147 17.61 10.10 12.14
C SER A 147 17.05 11.11 11.13
N LEU A 148 17.86 12.11 10.76
CA LEU A 148 17.49 13.08 9.74
C LEU A 148 17.37 12.40 8.38
N ALA A 149 18.31 11.53 8.01
CA ALA A 149 18.27 10.81 6.76
C ALA A 149 17.05 9.90 6.66
N ALA A 150 16.78 9.08 7.68
CA ALA A 150 15.60 8.23 7.73
C ALA A 150 14.28 9.03 7.63
N TRP A 151 14.19 10.17 8.34
CA TRP A 151 13.01 11.02 8.26
C TRP A 151 12.86 11.68 6.89
N PHE A 152 13.95 12.11 6.25
CA PHE A 152 13.88 12.62 4.88
C PHE A 152 13.52 11.53 3.87
N SER A 153 13.94 10.29 4.05
CA SER A 153 13.46 9.16 3.24
C SER A 153 11.92 9.06 3.32
N LEU A 154 11.35 9.12 4.54
CA LEU A 154 9.90 9.19 4.73
C LEU A 154 9.27 10.42 4.06
N PHE A 155 9.87 11.61 4.19
CA PHE A 155 9.38 12.85 3.60
C PHE A 155 9.21 12.73 2.08
N TRP A 156 10.23 12.22 1.39
CA TRP A 156 10.24 12.11 -0.07
C TRP A 156 9.29 11.01 -0.56
N ILE A 157 9.35 9.80 0.01
CA ILE A 157 8.46 8.70 -0.43
C ILE A 157 7.00 9.01 -0.11
N ASN A 158 6.71 9.72 0.99
CA ASN A 158 5.36 10.13 1.36
C ASN A 158 4.72 11.01 0.27
N GLY A 159 5.47 11.95 -0.30
CA GLY A 159 4.94 12.81 -1.37
C GLY A 159 4.55 12.04 -2.62
N ILE A 160 5.38 11.09 -3.03
CA ILE A 160 5.11 10.22 -4.18
C ILE A 160 3.87 9.34 -3.92
N LEU A 161 3.77 8.71 -2.74
CA LEU A 161 2.69 7.76 -2.45
C LEU A 161 1.33 8.44 -2.18
N SER A 162 1.34 9.61 -1.54
CA SER A 162 0.12 10.40 -1.28
C SER A 162 -0.49 10.97 -2.56
N TRP A 163 0.36 11.32 -3.53
CA TRP A 163 -0.05 11.79 -4.86
C TRP A 163 -0.99 10.81 -5.57
N GLN A 164 -0.78 9.50 -5.43
CA GLN A 164 -1.62 8.49 -6.07
C GLN A 164 -3.11 8.61 -5.70
N LEU A 165 -3.42 9.02 -4.46
CA LEU A 165 -4.80 9.19 -3.98
C LEU A 165 -5.31 10.62 -4.22
N THR A 166 -4.48 11.61 -3.95
CA THR A 166 -4.80 13.02 -4.14
C THR A 166 -3.77 13.65 -5.06
N PRO A 167 -3.89 13.56 -6.39
CA PRO A 167 -2.96 14.26 -7.28
C PRO A 167 -3.06 15.79 -7.18
N GLY A 168 -4.16 16.31 -6.63
CA GLY A 168 -4.35 17.74 -6.40
C GLY A 168 -4.37 18.52 -7.71
N GLY A 169 -3.52 19.54 -7.82
CA GLY A 169 -3.36 20.36 -9.03
C GLY A 169 -2.44 19.75 -10.08
N TRP A 170 -1.99 18.50 -9.91
CA TRP A 170 -1.12 17.84 -10.87
C TRP A 170 -1.79 17.70 -12.24
N THR A 171 -1.02 18.01 -13.27
CA THR A 171 -1.34 17.69 -14.67
C THR A 171 -0.06 17.15 -15.32
N PRO A 172 -0.13 16.28 -16.33
CA PRO A 172 1.07 15.71 -16.97
C PRO A 172 2.04 16.74 -17.57
N ALA A 173 1.55 17.93 -17.94
CA ALA A 173 2.37 19.04 -18.45
C ALA A 173 2.70 20.09 -17.36
N GLY A 174 2.27 19.84 -16.12
CA GLY A 174 2.35 20.78 -15.01
C GLY A 174 3.64 20.66 -14.19
N SER A 175 3.64 21.31 -13.03
CA SER A 175 4.77 21.27 -12.11
C SER A 175 4.75 20.00 -11.26
N VAL A 176 5.87 19.28 -11.21
CA VAL A 176 6.08 18.12 -10.30
C VAL A 176 5.78 18.45 -8.84
N TRP A 177 6.06 19.69 -8.41
CA TRP A 177 5.84 20.14 -7.04
C TRP A 177 4.36 20.26 -6.69
N ALA A 178 3.50 20.54 -7.67
CA ALA A 178 2.05 20.58 -7.48
C ALA A 178 1.47 19.18 -7.21
N GLY A 179 2.10 18.14 -7.78
CA GLY A 179 1.80 16.74 -7.46
C GLY A 179 2.46 16.27 -6.16
N PHE A 180 3.71 16.69 -5.90
CA PHE A 180 4.44 16.29 -4.71
C PHE A 180 3.81 16.83 -3.41
N PHE A 181 3.55 18.15 -3.34
CA PHE A 181 2.88 18.81 -2.21
C PHE A 181 1.37 18.77 -2.35
N ASN A 182 0.84 17.56 -2.50
CA ASN A 182 -0.58 17.35 -2.69
C ASN A 182 -1.42 17.51 -1.40
N PRO A 183 -2.76 17.59 -1.49
CA PRO A 183 -3.63 17.84 -0.33
C PRO A 183 -3.42 16.90 0.87
N SER A 184 -3.11 15.62 0.63
CA SER A 184 -2.90 14.65 1.72
C SER A 184 -1.44 14.51 2.19
N PHE A 185 -0.51 15.28 1.60
CA PHE A 185 0.93 15.24 1.91
C PHE A 185 1.20 15.45 3.41
N TRP A 186 0.80 16.60 3.95
CA TRP A 186 1.06 17.01 5.33
C TRP A 186 0.36 16.13 6.37
N PRO A 187 -0.96 15.87 6.28
CA PRO A 187 -1.61 15.00 7.25
C PRO A 187 -1.01 13.60 7.22
N SER A 188 -0.62 13.06 6.04
CA SER A 188 0.03 11.75 5.97
C SER A 188 1.43 11.75 6.57
N LEU A 189 2.25 12.77 6.28
CA LEU A 189 3.62 12.88 6.79
C LEU A 189 3.65 12.95 8.33
N PHE A 190 2.85 13.83 8.92
CA PHE A 190 2.81 13.98 10.38
C PHE A 190 2.24 12.72 11.04
N TYR A 191 1.20 12.12 10.46
CA TYR A 191 0.63 10.89 10.99
C TYR A 191 1.67 9.76 10.99
N ARG A 192 2.39 9.57 9.87
CA ARG A 192 3.46 8.55 9.75
C ARG A 192 4.64 8.84 10.67
N THR A 193 4.99 10.11 10.89
CA THR A 193 6.05 10.50 11.83
C THR A 193 5.67 10.11 13.26
N PHE A 194 4.45 10.40 13.71
CA PHE A 194 4.00 10.03 15.06
C PHE A 194 3.80 8.53 15.21
N ALA A 195 3.32 7.83 14.18
CA ALA A 195 3.29 6.37 14.17
C ALA A 195 4.70 5.76 14.32
N ALA A 196 5.70 6.29 13.60
CA ALA A 196 7.09 5.85 13.71
C ALA A 196 7.65 6.05 15.13
N MET A 197 7.47 7.24 15.72
CA MET A 197 7.87 7.51 17.11
C MET A 197 7.21 6.54 18.10
N SER A 198 5.94 6.21 17.87
CA SER A 198 5.16 5.31 18.72
C SER A 198 5.66 3.88 18.65
N ILE A 199 5.87 3.36 17.43
CA ILE A 199 6.42 2.02 17.21
C ILE A 199 7.79 1.90 17.87
N ALA A 200 8.65 2.91 17.71
CA ALA A 200 9.97 2.93 18.34
C ALA A 200 9.90 2.85 19.86
N ALA A 201 9.02 3.63 20.49
CA ALA A 201 8.81 3.60 21.92
C ALA A 201 8.33 2.22 22.41
N LEU A 202 7.35 1.62 21.73
CA LEU A 202 6.82 0.30 22.09
C LEU A 202 7.89 -0.80 21.95
N VAL A 203 8.65 -0.79 20.85
CA VAL A 203 9.75 -1.73 20.65
C VAL A 203 10.86 -1.51 21.68
N ALA A 204 11.15 -0.26 22.06
CA ALA A 204 12.10 0.03 23.15
C ALA A 204 11.64 -0.55 24.48
N CYS A 205 10.35 -0.47 24.81
CA CYS A 205 9.82 -1.12 26.01
C CYS A 205 10.03 -2.64 25.99
N VAL A 206 9.86 -3.30 24.84
CA VAL A 206 10.15 -4.75 24.69
C VAL A 206 11.64 -5.03 24.91
N VAL A 207 12.51 -4.29 24.23
CA VAL A 207 13.96 -4.54 24.27
C VAL A 207 14.56 -4.23 25.64
N VAL A 208 14.15 -3.14 26.29
CA VAL A 208 14.59 -2.77 27.65
C VAL A 208 14.17 -3.84 28.66
N ASN A 209 12.94 -4.35 28.56
CA ASN A 209 12.47 -5.45 29.41
C ASN A 209 13.29 -6.74 29.24
N ALA A 210 13.76 -7.01 28.02
CA ALA A 210 14.57 -8.18 27.69
C ALA A 210 16.07 -7.99 27.99
N HIS A 211 16.51 -6.80 28.40
CA HIS A 211 17.94 -6.52 28.55
C HIS A 211 18.50 -7.16 29.84
N PRO A 212 19.45 -8.11 29.75
CA PRO A 212 19.90 -8.89 30.89
C PRO A 212 20.72 -8.08 31.91
N ARG A 213 21.39 -7.00 31.47
CA ARG A 213 22.31 -6.21 32.29
C ARG A 213 21.68 -4.99 32.98
N LEU A 214 20.40 -4.70 32.72
CA LEU A 214 19.70 -3.59 33.39
C LEU A 214 19.00 -4.09 34.65
N SER A 215 19.17 -3.36 35.76
CA SER A 215 18.38 -3.57 36.98
C SER A 215 16.91 -3.18 36.79
N LEU A 216 16.03 -3.61 37.69
CA LEU A 216 14.59 -3.28 37.60
C LEU A 216 14.33 -1.76 37.58
N GLY A 217 15.00 -1.00 38.45
CA GLY A 217 14.85 0.46 38.51
C GLY A 217 15.32 1.17 37.24
N GLU A 218 16.42 0.70 36.63
CA GLU A 218 16.91 1.25 35.35
C GLU A 218 15.97 0.93 34.18
N ARG A 219 15.39 -0.28 34.16
CA ARG A 219 14.38 -0.65 33.16
C ARG A 219 13.16 0.26 33.26
N ASP A 220 12.64 0.45 34.47
CA ASP A 220 11.49 1.30 34.71
C ASP A 220 11.77 2.75 34.29
N ALA A 221 12.91 3.32 34.69
CA ALA A 221 13.30 4.67 34.29
C ALA A 221 13.34 4.82 32.76
N LEU A 222 13.99 3.88 32.06
CA LEU A 222 14.12 3.92 30.60
C LEU A 222 12.79 3.71 29.88
N ILE A 223 11.89 2.86 30.38
CA ILE A 223 10.53 2.67 29.84
C ILE A 223 9.75 3.98 29.91
N HIS A 224 9.82 4.70 31.04
CA HIS A 224 9.14 6.01 31.16
C HIS A 224 9.74 7.05 30.21
N ARG A 225 11.07 7.04 30.03
CA ARG A 225 11.71 7.93 29.05
C ARG A 225 11.30 7.60 27.63
N ALA A 226 11.22 6.32 27.26
CA ALA A 226 10.72 5.87 25.97
C ALA A 226 9.25 6.26 25.78
N ALA A 227 8.43 6.17 26.83
CA ALA A 227 7.01 6.50 26.78
C ALA A 227 6.73 7.98 26.40
N HIS A 228 7.68 8.90 26.60
CA HIS A 228 7.56 10.27 26.11
C HIS A 228 7.38 10.35 24.59
N PHE A 229 7.93 9.39 23.84
CA PHE A 229 7.75 9.31 22.38
C PHE A 229 6.33 8.90 21.96
N LEU A 230 5.50 8.45 22.90
CA LEU A 230 4.08 8.15 22.68
C LEU A 230 3.20 9.39 22.90
N ILE A 231 3.70 10.46 23.51
CA ILE A 231 2.92 11.70 23.75
C ILE A 231 2.33 12.28 22.46
N PRO A 232 3.09 12.38 21.34
CA PRO A 232 2.54 12.89 20.07
C PRO A 232 1.37 12.09 19.51
N MET A 233 1.14 10.84 19.97
CA MET A 233 -0.05 10.07 19.59
C MET A 233 -1.36 10.76 19.93
N ALA A 234 -1.37 11.64 20.94
CA ALA A 234 -2.55 12.43 21.29
C ALA A 234 -3.07 13.29 20.12
N LEU A 235 -2.21 13.63 19.15
CA LEU A 235 -2.57 14.40 17.96
C LEU A 235 -3.01 13.51 16.77
N MET A 236 -2.77 12.20 16.82
CA MET A 236 -3.11 11.29 15.72
C MET A 236 -4.60 11.29 15.35
N PRO A 237 -5.58 11.38 16.28
CA PRO A 237 -6.99 11.51 15.90
C PRO A 237 -7.26 12.76 15.07
N VAL A 238 -6.67 13.90 15.44
CA VAL A 238 -6.81 15.16 14.69
C VAL A 238 -6.18 15.05 13.30
N LEU A 239 -4.99 14.45 13.20
CA LEU A 239 -4.33 14.20 11.91
C LEU A 239 -5.10 13.21 11.04
N GLY A 240 -5.71 12.18 11.62
CA GLY A 240 -6.56 11.22 10.92
C GLY A 240 -7.82 11.89 10.36
N LEU A 241 -8.46 12.77 11.14
CA LEU A 241 -9.59 13.57 10.67
C LEU A 241 -9.17 14.56 9.57
N TRP A 242 -8.00 15.21 9.70
CA TRP A 242 -7.45 16.06 8.65
C TRP A 242 -7.17 15.27 7.37
N TYR A 243 -6.61 14.07 7.47
CA TYR A 243 -6.42 13.17 6.33
C TYR A 243 -7.75 12.82 5.65
N LEU A 244 -8.76 12.40 6.41
CA LEU A 244 -10.09 12.08 5.88
C LEU A 244 -10.76 13.30 5.22
N TYR A 245 -10.52 14.50 5.74
CA TYR A 245 -11.00 15.74 5.13
C TYR A 245 -10.27 16.05 3.81
N ALA A 246 -8.96 15.81 3.75
CA ALA A 246 -8.12 16.09 2.58
C ALA A 246 -8.36 15.14 1.40
N ILE A 247 -8.83 13.91 1.65
CA ILE A 247 -9.12 12.95 0.59
C ILE A 247 -10.48 13.22 -0.07
N PRO A 248 -10.68 12.79 -1.33
CA PRO A 248 -11.91 13.04 -2.07
C PRO A 248 -13.15 12.42 -1.40
N PRO A 249 -14.36 13.01 -1.59
CA PRO A 249 -15.58 12.55 -0.91
C PRO A 249 -15.95 11.09 -1.17
N ASP A 250 -15.76 10.60 -2.41
CA ASP A 250 -16.01 9.20 -2.77
C ASP A 250 -15.03 8.24 -2.08
N SER A 251 -13.74 8.61 -2.03
CA SER A 251 -12.72 7.89 -1.27
C SER A 251 -13.00 7.85 0.23
N ARG A 252 -13.44 8.98 0.81
CA ARG A 252 -13.83 9.08 2.22
C ARG A 252 -15.05 8.20 2.51
N ALA A 253 -16.03 8.15 1.61
CA ALA A 253 -17.23 7.33 1.79
C ALA A 253 -16.88 5.83 1.94
N TRP A 254 -15.84 5.33 1.26
CA TRP A 254 -15.40 3.94 1.42
C TRP A 254 -14.97 3.60 2.84
N ALA A 255 -14.19 4.49 3.48
CA ALA A 255 -13.71 4.30 4.84
C ALA A 255 -14.82 4.46 5.90
N LEU A 256 -15.87 5.23 5.60
CA LEU A 256 -16.95 5.61 6.53
C LEU A 256 -18.26 4.83 6.36
N GLY A 257 -18.27 3.70 5.65
CA GLY A 257 -19.45 2.84 5.53
C GLY A 257 -19.77 2.34 4.11
N GLY A 258 -19.19 2.95 3.08
CA GLY A 258 -19.44 2.56 1.68
C GLY A 258 -18.90 1.18 1.32
N SER A 259 -17.91 0.68 2.07
CA SER A 259 -17.39 -0.68 1.94
C SER A 259 -17.25 -1.32 3.32
N ALA A 260 -17.92 -2.45 3.52
CA ALA A 260 -17.87 -3.19 4.79
C ALA A 260 -16.42 -3.55 5.17
N ALA A 261 -15.62 -3.99 4.21
CA ALA A 261 -14.21 -4.32 4.45
C ALA A 261 -13.39 -3.08 4.86
N MET A 262 -13.50 -1.98 4.11
CA MET A 262 -12.72 -0.76 4.42
C MET A 262 -13.13 -0.14 5.76
N THR A 263 -14.43 -0.16 6.06
CA THR A 263 -14.96 0.34 7.34
C THR A 263 -14.47 -0.52 8.50
N LEU A 264 -14.48 -1.85 8.35
CA LEU A 264 -13.93 -2.77 9.35
C LEU A 264 -12.45 -2.49 9.61
N PHE A 265 -11.61 -2.43 8.58
CA PHE A 265 -10.18 -2.19 8.76
C PHE A 265 -9.86 -0.77 9.26
N THR A 266 -10.69 0.22 8.92
CA THR A 266 -10.61 1.57 9.52
C THR A 266 -10.91 1.51 11.01
N GLY A 267 -11.97 0.80 11.40
CA GLY A 267 -12.33 0.59 12.81
C GLY A 267 -11.27 -0.18 13.59
N VAL A 268 -10.69 -1.24 13.00
CA VAL A 268 -9.59 -2.00 13.59
C VAL A 268 -8.35 -1.11 13.79
N ALA A 269 -7.96 -0.34 12.76
CA ALA A 269 -6.81 0.56 12.86
C ALA A 269 -7.04 1.65 13.91
N ALA A 270 -8.18 2.34 13.86
CA ALA A 270 -8.53 3.39 14.82
C ALA A 270 -8.65 2.85 16.25
N GLY A 271 -9.31 1.69 16.42
CA GLY A 271 -9.48 1.04 17.71
C GLY A 271 -8.15 0.60 18.32
N ALA A 272 -7.30 -0.09 17.54
CA ALA A 272 -5.98 -0.50 17.99
C ALA A 272 -5.10 0.72 18.34
N SER A 273 -5.10 1.77 17.50
CA SER A 273 -4.39 3.02 17.80
C SER A 273 -4.93 3.72 19.05
N LEU A 274 -6.26 3.72 19.28
CA LEU A 274 -6.88 4.28 20.47
C LEU A 274 -6.50 3.50 21.73
N PHE A 275 -6.52 2.17 21.70
CA PHE A 275 -6.10 1.34 22.83
C PHE A 275 -4.63 1.56 23.19
N VAL A 276 -3.75 1.56 22.18
CA VAL A 276 -2.33 1.87 22.37
C VAL A 276 -2.16 3.28 22.93
N GLY A 277 -2.83 4.28 22.35
CA GLY A 277 -2.76 5.68 22.78
C GLY A 277 -3.26 5.89 24.21
N LEU A 278 -4.41 5.32 24.56
CA LEU A 278 -5.00 5.45 25.90
C LEU A 278 -4.09 4.81 26.95
N TYR A 279 -3.61 3.60 26.68
CA TYR A 279 -2.72 2.89 27.59
C TYR A 279 -1.36 3.60 27.72
N ALA A 280 -0.81 4.11 26.61
CA ALA A 280 0.44 4.84 26.61
C ALA A 280 0.36 6.21 27.30
N LEU A 281 -0.71 6.97 27.04
CA LEU A 281 -0.88 8.32 27.61
C LEU A 281 -1.28 8.25 29.08
N ILE A 282 -2.28 7.43 29.41
CA ILE A 282 -2.79 7.34 30.78
C ILE A 282 -1.92 6.42 31.63
N GLY A 283 -1.65 5.20 31.18
CA GLY A 283 -0.89 4.22 31.94
C GLY A 283 0.58 4.62 32.09
N LEU A 284 1.30 4.75 30.97
CA LEU A 284 2.75 4.96 31.00
C LEU A 284 3.15 6.39 31.36
N ASN A 285 2.49 7.41 30.80
CA ASN A 285 2.92 8.81 30.99
C ASN A 285 2.29 9.47 32.23
N LEU A 286 0.98 9.34 32.43
CA LEU A 286 0.29 10.00 33.56
C LEU A 286 0.39 9.19 34.86
N GLN A 287 0.09 7.89 34.83
CA GLN A 287 0.05 7.03 36.01
C GLN A 287 1.39 6.36 36.32
N ARG A 288 2.37 6.46 35.41
CA ARG A 288 3.70 5.85 35.54
C ARG A 288 3.64 4.35 35.85
N VAL A 289 2.68 3.66 35.24
CA VAL A 289 2.54 2.20 35.34
C VAL A 289 3.70 1.58 34.58
N THR A 290 4.44 0.71 35.25
CA THR A 290 5.53 -0.04 34.62
C THR A 290 4.96 -1.21 33.85
N ILE A 291 5.51 -1.46 32.64
CA ILE A 291 5.06 -2.55 31.79
C ILE A 291 6.08 -3.67 31.72
N ASN A 292 5.59 -4.89 31.89
CA ASN A 292 6.37 -6.10 31.64
C ASN A 292 6.50 -6.37 30.14
N GLY A 293 7.44 -7.26 29.78
CA GLY A 293 7.71 -7.63 28.40
C GLY A 293 6.49 -8.21 27.65
N ALA A 294 5.58 -8.92 28.34
CA ALA A 294 4.37 -9.47 27.73
C ALA A 294 3.41 -8.36 27.27
N THR A 295 3.17 -7.36 28.13
CA THR A 295 2.32 -6.20 27.81
C THR A 295 2.95 -5.35 26.70
N ALA A 296 4.26 -5.11 26.77
CA ALA A 296 4.98 -4.40 25.70
C ALA A 296 4.85 -5.12 24.34
N THR A 297 4.97 -6.45 24.34
CA THR A 297 4.84 -7.27 23.12
C THR A 297 3.41 -7.22 22.56
N LEU A 298 2.40 -7.28 23.44
CA LEU A 298 1.00 -7.13 23.04
C LEU A 298 0.73 -5.78 22.39
N LEU A 299 1.23 -4.69 22.97
CA LEU A 299 1.08 -3.34 22.41
C LEU A 299 1.80 -3.20 21.05
N CYS A 300 2.99 -3.78 20.91
CA CYS A 300 3.67 -3.87 19.60
C CYS A 300 2.83 -4.64 18.56
N GLY A 301 2.22 -5.75 18.96
CA GLY A 301 1.32 -6.52 18.09
C GLY A 301 0.09 -5.71 17.66
N LEU A 302 -0.51 -4.94 18.57
CA LEU A 302 -1.61 -4.03 18.25
C LEU A 302 -1.16 -2.91 17.30
N ALA A 303 0.04 -2.35 17.49
CA ALA A 303 0.60 -1.36 16.57
C ALA A 303 0.85 -1.93 15.16
N PHE A 304 1.29 -3.19 15.07
CA PHE A 304 1.42 -3.89 13.79
C PHE A 304 0.06 -4.08 13.10
N VAL A 305 -0.96 -4.52 13.85
CA VAL A 305 -2.34 -4.65 13.33
C VAL A 305 -2.90 -3.29 12.89
N ALA A 306 -2.64 -2.23 13.66
CA ALA A 306 -3.06 -0.87 13.29
C ALA A 306 -2.40 -0.41 11.98
N THR A 307 -1.10 -0.68 11.83
CA THR A 307 -0.34 -0.39 10.59
C THR A 307 -0.91 -1.17 9.41
N GLY A 308 -1.18 -2.47 9.59
CA GLY A 308 -1.78 -3.32 8.58
C GLY A 308 -3.16 -2.86 8.12
N GLY A 309 -4.04 -2.53 9.06
CA GLY A 309 -5.37 -1.98 8.77
C GLY A 309 -5.29 -0.63 8.06
N GLY A 310 -4.40 0.26 8.51
CA GLY A 310 -4.18 1.57 7.88
C GLY A 310 -3.69 1.47 6.43
N GLU A 311 -2.70 0.60 6.16
CA GLU A 311 -2.18 0.39 4.80
C GLU A 311 -3.20 -0.28 3.88
N PHE A 312 -4.02 -1.21 4.40
CA PHE A 312 -5.13 -1.80 3.65
C PHE A 312 -6.18 -0.76 3.27
N VAL A 313 -6.59 0.09 4.21
CA VAL A 313 -7.54 1.18 3.96
C VAL A 313 -6.95 2.17 2.95
N ARG A 314 -5.67 2.55 3.10
CA ARG A 314 -4.97 3.46 2.19
C ARG A 314 -4.99 2.94 0.74
N GLU A 315 -4.77 1.65 0.53
CA GLU A 315 -4.90 1.04 -0.80
C GLU A 315 -6.35 1.04 -1.30
N GLY A 316 -7.30 0.67 -0.44
CA GLY A 316 -8.70 0.53 -0.80
C GLY A 316 -9.39 1.84 -1.15
N VAL A 317 -9.10 2.94 -0.43
CA VAL A 317 -9.73 4.25 -0.69
C VAL A 317 -9.28 4.88 -2.00
N ARG A 318 -8.23 4.37 -2.66
CA ARG A 318 -7.81 4.80 -4.01
C ARG A 318 -8.73 4.28 -5.11
N LYS A 319 -9.44 3.18 -4.86
CA LYS A 319 -10.25 2.51 -5.88
C LYS A 319 -11.38 3.44 -6.39
N PRO A 320 -11.70 3.42 -7.70
CA PRO A 320 -11.25 2.45 -8.72
C PRO A 320 -9.86 2.73 -9.33
N TYR A 321 -9.14 3.73 -8.84
CA TYR A 321 -7.87 4.17 -9.39
C TYR A 321 -6.65 3.55 -8.71
N THR A 322 -5.54 3.53 -9.45
CA THR A 322 -4.18 3.35 -8.91
C THR A 322 -3.44 4.69 -8.84
N VAL A 323 -3.74 5.58 -9.79
CA VAL A 323 -3.42 7.02 -9.76
C VAL A 323 -4.72 7.75 -10.10
N ARG A 324 -5.26 8.49 -9.14
CA ARG A 324 -6.59 9.07 -9.28
C ARG A 324 -6.71 9.94 -10.53
N GLY A 325 -7.74 9.69 -11.34
CA GLY A 325 -8.00 10.42 -12.59
C GLY A 325 -7.10 10.07 -13.78
N ALA A 326 -5.91 9.51 -13.54
CA ALA A 326 -4.97 9.15 -14.61
C ALA A 326 -5.04 7.67 -15.00
N LEU A 327 -5.05 6.77 -14.02
CA LEU A 327 -5.01 5.32 -14.25
C LEU A 327 -5.96 4.58 -13.32
N PHE A 328 -6.79 3.71 -13.90
CA PHE A 328 -7.57 2.74 -13.14
C PHE A 328 -6.69 1.67 -12.50
N SER A 329 -7.26 0.87 -11.60
CA SER A 329 -6.53 -0.20 -10.89
C SER A 329 -5.91 -1.24 -11.83
N ASN A 330 -6.49 -1.45 -13.01
CA ASN A 330 -5.93 -2.30 -14.08
C ASN A 330 -4.96 -1.54 -15.01
N SER A 331 -4.52 -0.34 -14.62
CA SER A 331 -3.62 0.52 -15.35
C SER A 331 -4.14 1.00 -16.72
N ILE A 332 -5.45 0.99 -16.94
CA ILE A 332 -6.07 1.61 -18.13
C ILE A 332 -6.41 3.06 -17.80
N ALA A 333 -6.06 3.98 -18.70
CA ALA A 333 -6.43 5.38 -18.55
C ALA A 333 -7.92 5.57 -18.92
N PRO A 334 -8.64 6.50 -18.25
CA PRO A 334 -10.06 6.75 -18.57
C PRO A 334 -10.32 7.07 -20.05
N SER A 335 -9.39 7.75 -20.72
CA SER A 335 -9.47 8.10 -22.15
C SER A 335 -9.35 6.90 -23.09
N GLU A 336 -8.78 5.78 -22.63
CA GLU A 336 -8.50 4.60 -23.47
C GLU A 336 -9.67 3.62 -23.52
N VAL A 337 -10.59 3.69 -22.55
CA VAL A 337 -11.70 2.72 -22.40
C VAL A 337 -12.55 2.66 -23.68
N ALA A 338 -12.88 3.80 -24.27
CA ALA A 338 -13.73 3.85 -25.47
C ALA A 338 -13.04 3.19 -26.67
N GLU A 339 -11.75 3.46 -26.85
CA GLU A 339 -10.99 2.90 -27.97
C GLU A 339 -10.77 1.40 -27.79
N LEU A 340 -10.41 0.94 -26.59
CA LEU A 340 -10.23 -0.49 -26.31
C LEU A 340 -11.54 -1.28 -26.49
N ARG A 341 -12.69 -0.69 -26.15
CA ARG A 341 -14.02 -1.29 -26.45
C ARG A 341 -14.31 -1.40 -27.94
N ARG A 342 -13.72 -0.54 -28.77
CA ARG A 342 -13.90 -0.53 -30.22
C ARG A 342 -12.98 -1.52 -30.93
N VAL A 343 -11.70 -1.60 -30.53
CA VAL A 343 -10.68 -2.40 -31.24
C VAL A 343 -10.34 -3.72 -30.57
N GLY A 344 -10.74 -3.90 -29.31
CA GLY A 344 -10.35 -5.02 -28.45
C GLY A 344 -9.18 -4.67 -27.54
N SER A 345 -9.37 -4.97 -26.25
CA SER A 345 -8.40 -4.72 -25.19
C SER A 345 -7.15 -5.60 -25.32
N VAL A 346 -7.27 -6.79 -25.90
CA VAL A 346 -6.16 -7.75 -26.04
C VAL A 346 -5.84 -8.12 -27.49
N THR A 347 -6.49 -7.48 -28.46
CA THR A 347 -6.21 -7.68 -29.90
C THR A 347 -4.75 -7.41 -30.25
N ARG A 348 -4.15 -6.36 -29.65
CA ARG A 348 -2.75 -5.96 -29.88
C ARG A 348 -1.80 -6.42 -28.77
N ASP A 349 -2.26 -7.26 -27.83
CA ASP A 349 -1.43 -7.78 -26.75
C ASP A 349 -0.40 -8.80 -27.29
N PRO A 350 0.92 -8.47 -27.26
CA PRO A 350 1.95 -9.34 -27.84
C PRO A 350 2.31 -10.51 -26.91
N TYR A 351 1.84 -10.53 -25.66
CA TYR A 351 2.29 -11.52 -24.68
C TYR A 351 1.49 -12.84 -24.82
N PRO A 352 2.16 -13.99 -25.00
CA PRO A 352 1.46 -15.27 -25.13
C PRO A 352 0.84 -15.72 -23.81
N LEU A 353 -0.18 -16.57 -23.88
CA LEU A 353 -0.68 -17.29 -22.71
C LEU A 353 0.31 -18.38 -22.31
N ARG A 354 0.37 -18.70 -21.01
CA ARG A 354 1.04 -19.92 -20.54
C ARG A 354 0.17 -21.12 -20.90
N HIS A 355 0.77 -22.16 -21.46
CA HIS A 355 0.09 -23.39 -21.86
C HIS A 355 -1.19 -23.16 -22.69
N PRO A 356 -1.11 -22.50 -23.86
CA PRO A 356 -2.29 -22.15 -24.66
C PRO A 356 -3.12 -23.37 -25.10
N GLN A 357 -2.48 -24.54 -25.17
CA GLN A 357 -3.13 -25.82 -25.50
C GLN A 357 -4.00 -26.38 -24.36
N ALA A 358 -3.92 -25.83 -23.15
CA ALA A 358 -4.76 -26.22 -22.02
C ALA A 358 -6.19 -25.66 -22.12
N TYR A 359 -6.45 -24.76 -23.08
CA TYR A 359 -7.76 -24.17 -23.30
C TYR A 359 -8.47 -24.87 -24.47
N PRO A 360 -9.78 -25.16 -24.34
CA PRO A 360 -10.52 -26.03 -25.27
C PRO A 360 -10.70 -25.42 -26.66
N ASN A 361 -10.74 -24.09 -26.76
CA ASN A 361 -10.97 -23.38 -28.03
C ASN A 361 -10.43 -21.94 -27.97
N ASP A 362 -10.51 -21.22 -29.10
CA ASP A 362 -10.04 -19.83 -29.20
C ASP A 362 -10.85 -18.84 -28.37
N GLN A 363 -12.14 -19.08 -28.14
CA GLN A 363 -12.98 -18.22 -27.31
C GLN A 363 -12.51 -18.24 -25.85
N VAL A 364 -12.22 -19.41 -25.29
CA VAL A 364 -11.71 -19.52 -23.92
C VAL A 364 -10.28 -18.99 -23.83
N ARG A 365 -9.44 -19.17 -24.87
CA ARG A 365 -8.11 -18.52 -24.95
C ARG A 365 -8.23 -17.00 -24.94
N LEU A 366 -9.16 -16.43 -25.71
CA LEU A 366 -9.41 -14.98 -25.70
C LEU A 366 -9.80 -14.52 -24.30
N GLY A 367 -10.71 -15.24 -23.64
CA GLY A 367 -11.12 -14.96 -22.28
C GLY A 367 -9.95 -14.94 -21.31
N ALA A 368 -8.99 -15.86 -21.46
CA ALA A 368 -7.80 -15.92 -20.61
C ALA A 368 -6.88 -14.71 -20.79
N LYS A 369 -6.74 -14.21 -22.02
CA LYS A 369 -6.02 -12.95 -22.29
C LYS A 369 -6.74 -11.77 -21.63
N VAL A 370 -8.05 -11.67 -21.82
CA VAL A 370 -8.90 -10.62 -21.22
C VAL A 370 -8.80 -10.65 -19.69
N PHE A 371 -8.88 -11.83 -19.08
CA PHE A 371 -8.70 -12.01 -17.65
C PHE A 371 -7.34 -11.48 -17.19
N ARG A 372 -6.24 -11.93 -17.83
CA ARG A 372 -4.89 -11.50 -17.47
C ARG A 372 -4.75 -9.98 -17.51
N PHE A 373 -5.31 -9.35 -18.55
CA PHE A 373 -5.14 -7.93 -18.83
C PHE A 373 -6.06 -7.03 -17.99
N LEU A 374 -7.36 -7.35 -17.91
CA LEU A 374 -8.37 -6.49 -17.27
C LEU A 374 -8.63 -6.85 -15.79
N CYS A 375 -8.54 -8.12 -15.43
CA CYS A 375 -9.01 -8.63 -14.13
C CYS A 375 -7.87 -9.07 -13.21
N GLY A 376 -6.79 -9.62 -13.76
CA GLY A 376 -5.74 -10.33 -13.03
C GLY A 376 -4.97 -9.49 -12.02
N VAL A 377 -5.00 -8.16 -12.14
CA VAL A 377 -4.41 -7.26 -11.14
C VAL A 377 -5.15 -7.31 -9.79
N CYS A 378 -6.46 -7.58 -9.82
CA CYS A 378 -7.36 -7.51 -8.67
C CYS A 378 -8.02 -8.86 -8.36
N HIS A 379 -7.97 -9.83 -9.26
CA HIS A 379 -8.63 -11.12 -9.09
C HIS A 379 -7.68 -12.26 -9.46
N THR A 380 -7.84 -13.38 -8.77
CA THR A 380 -7.40 -14.68 -9.28
C THR A 380 -8.56 -15.35 -10.02
N MET A 381 -8.32 -16.49 -10.68
CA MET A 381 -9.43 -17.27 -11.23
C MET A 381 -10.17 -18.03 -10.13
N ASP A 382 -9.43 -18.83 -9.35
CA ASP A 382 -9.98 -19.78 -8.38
C ASP A 382 -9.46 -19.59 -6.93
N GLY A 383 -8.48 -18.71 -6.73
CA GLY A 383 -7.81 -18.50 -5.45
C GLY A 383 -8.40 -17.36 -4.62
N ALA A 384 -7.53 -16.58 -3.99
CA ALA A 384 -7.94 -15.41 -3.22
C ALA A 384 -8.61 -14.38 -4.13
N ASN A 385 -9.78 -13.88 -3.70
CA ASN A 385 -10.62 -12.99 -4.50
C ASN A 385 -10.94 -13.55 -5.90
N GLY A 386 -11.11 -14.88 -6.00
CA GLY A 386 -11.30 -15.63 -7.24
C GLY A 386 -12.62 -15.32 -7.95
N LEU A 387 -12.57 -15.08 -9.27
CA LEU A 387 -13.78 -14.79 -10.06
C LEU A 387 -14.81 -15.93 -10.01
N VAL A 388 -14.37 -17.19 -10.03
CA VAL A 388 -15.28 -18.34 -10.00
C VAL A 388 -16.10 -18.38 -8.71
N HIS A 389 -15.50 -17.99 -7.57
CA HIS A 389 -16.21 -17.90 -6.30
C HIS A 389 -17.12 -16.68 -6.24
N LEU A 390 -16.61 -15.50 -6.60
CA LEU A 390 -17.34 -14.23 -6.53
C LEU A 390 -18.57 -14.21 -7.45
N ALA A 391 -18.49 -14.88 -8.60
CA ALA A 391 -19.57 -14.99 -9.57
C ALA A 391 -20.36 -16.31 -9.44
N GLY A 392 -20.08 -17.13 -8.42
CA GLY A 392 -20.64 -18.48 -8.31
C GLY A 392 -22.17 -18.55 -8.20
N THR A 393 -22.82 -17.47 -7.76
CA THR A 393 -24.28 -17.39 -7.65
C THR A 393 -24.96 -16.77 -8.87
N TRP A 394 -24.18 -16.27 -9.85
CA TRP A 394 -24.74 -15.62 -11.03
C TRP A 394 -25.16 -16.64 -12.08
N THR A 395 -26.30 -16.41 -12.71
CA THR A 395 -26.67 -17.07 -13.97
C THR A 395 -25.73 -16.59 -15.09
N LEU A 396 -25.72 -17.30 -16.23
CA LEU A 396 -24.91 -16.90 -17.39
C LEU A 396 -25.25 -15.48 -17.87
N GLU A 397 -26.54 -15.13 -17.90
CA GLU A 397 -26.98 -13.79 -18.27
C GLU A 397 -26.56 -12.74 -17.22
N GLN A 398 -26.69 -13.04 -15.94
CA GLN A 398 -26.22 -12.15 -14.86
C GLN A 398 -24.71 -11.94 -14.92
N LEU A 399 -23.93 -12.97 -15.28
CA LEU A 399 -22.48 -12.85 -15.47
C LEU A 399 -22.14 -11.85 -16.57
N ARG A 400 -22.81 -11.94 -17.73
CA ARG A 400 -22.69 -10.99 -18.83
C ARG A 400 -23.07 -9.56 -18.42
N LEU A 401 -24.24 -9.40 -17.81
CA LEU A 401 -24.76 -8.10 -17.36
C LEU A 401 -23.85 -7.44 -16.32
N ASN A 402 -23.43 -8.19 -15.30
CA ASN A 402 -22.61 -7.65 -14.21
C ASN A 402 -21.21 -7.30 -14.68
N ILE A 403 -20.61 -8.06 -15.59
CA ILE A 403 -19.31 -7.71 -16.20
C ILE A 403 -19.47 -6.50 -17.14
N ALA A 404 -20.57 -6.38 -17.87
CA ALA A 404 -20.80 -5.21 -18.72
C ALA A 404 -20.97 -3.92 -17.89
N LYS A 405 -21.45 -4.07 -16.65
CA LYS A 405 -21.77 -2.97 -15.72
C LYS A 405 -20.92 -2.99 -14.44
N LEU A 406 -19.67 -3.46 -14.49
CA LEU A 406 -18.79 -3.62 -13.31
C LEU A 406 -18.79 -2.41 -12.38
N GLN A 407 -18.62 -1.22 -12.94
CA GLN A 407 -18.58 0.03 -12.20
C GLN A 407 -19.90 0.37 -11.50
N LEU A 408 -21.03 -0.19 -11.94
CA LEU A 408 -22.34 -0.01 -11.30
C LEU A 408 -22.62 -1.14 -10.30
N THR A 409 -22.19 -2.36 -10.61
CA THR A 409 -22.31 -3.52 -9.71
C THR A 409 -21.42 -3.36 -8.47
N LYS A 410 -20.20 -2.84 -8.65
CA LYS A 410 -19.22 -2.54 -7.60
C LYS A 410 -18.51 -1.21 -7.93
N PRO A 411 -18.88 -0.09 -7.30
CA PRO A 411 -18.35 1.23 -7.67
C PRO A 411 -16.83 1.42 -7.53
N PHE A 412 -16.16 0.55 -6.79
CA PHE A 412 -14.70 0.51 -6.68
C PHE A 412 -14.01 -0.25 -7.85
N MET A 413 -14.76 -0.82 -8.80
CA MET A 413 -14.23 -1.45 -10.01
C MET A 413 -14.21 -0.45 -11.18
N PRO A 414 -13.18 -0.50 -12.04
CA PRO A 414 -13.18 0.27 -13.28
C PRO A 414 -14.21 -0.28 -14.28
N PRO A 415 -14.65 0.54 -15.25
CA PRO A 415 -15.48 0.07 -16.35
C PRO A 415 -14.75 -1.03 -17.15
N PHE A 416 -15.50 -2.02 -17.63
CA PHE A 416 -14.94 -3.03 -18.53
C PHE A 416 -14.48 -2.37 -19.83
N ALA A 417 -13.24 -2.62 -20.25
CA ALA A 417 -12.60 -1.92 -21.38
C ALA A 417 -12.47 -2.79 -22.65
N GLY A 418 -13.01 -4.02 -22.66
CA GLY A 418 -12.99 -4.90 -23.83
C GLY A 418 -14.25 -4.83 -24.68
N THR A 419 -14.20 -5.45 -25.86
CA THR A 419 -15.36 -5.58 -26.77
C THR A 419 -16.43 -6.52 -26.19
N ALA A 420 -17.60 -6.57 -26.83
CA ALA A 420 -18.64 -7.54 -26.47
C ALA A 420 -18.18 -9.00 -26.64
N ASP A 421 -17.39 -9.30 -27.67
CA ASP A 421 -16.77 -10.62 -27.88
C ASP A 421 -15.75 -10.96 -26.79
N GLU A 422 -14.91 -10.00 -26.39
CA GLU A 422 -13.94 -10.19 -25.30
C GLU A 422 -14.64 -10.41 -23.94
N LEU A 423 -15.74 -9.71 -23.70
CA LEU A 423 -16.57 -9.90 -22.52
C LEU A 423 -17.17 -11.31 -22.51
N GLU A 424 -17.77 -11.73 -23.62
CA GLU A 424 -18.35 -13.07 -23.74
C GLU A 424 -17.28 -14.16 -23.58
N ALA A 425 -16.10 -13.95 -24.15
CA ALA A 425 -14.96 -14.83 -23.97
C ALA A 425 -14.55 -14.97 -22.49
N LEU A 426 -14.54 -13.87 -21.73
CA LEU A 426 -14.29 -13.89 -20.28
C LEU A 426 -15.40 -14.65 -19.52
N VAL A 427 -16.67 -14.44 -19.89
CA VAL A 427 -17.82 -15.16 -19.32
C VAL A 427 -17.67 -16.67 -19.53
N GLN A 428 -17.25 -17.09 -20.72
CA GLN A 428 -17.02 -18.49 -21.05
C GLN A 428 -15.81 -19.06 -20.30
N LEU A 429 -14.73 -18.29 -20.13
CA LEU A 429 -13.59 -18.73 -19.31
C LEU A 429 -14.00 -19.02 -17.85
N ILE A 430 -14.76 -18.12 -17.24
CA ILE A 430 -15.24 -18.29 -15.85
C ILE A 430 -16.14 -19.52 -15.75
N SER A 431 -17.07 -19.67 -16.70
CA SER A 431 -17.99 -20.82 -16.74
C SER A 431 -17.28 -22.15 -16.97
N TRP A 432 -16.34 -22.20 -17.91
CA TRP A 432 -15.50 -23.36 -18.19
C TRP A 432 -14.67 -23.77 -16.98
N THR A 433 -14.06 -22.78 -16.30
CA THR A 433 -13.29 -23.05 -15.08
C THR A 433 -14.18 -23.58 -13.96
N ARG A 434 -15.36 -22.98 -13.76
CA ARG A 434 -16.36 -23.44 -12.78
C ARG A 434 -16.84 -24.86 -13.06
N ALA A 435 -16.96 -25.25 -14.33
CA ALA A 435 -17.38 -26.58 -14.76
C ALA A 435 -16.29 -27.66 -14.60
N GLY A 436 -15.13 -27.33 -14.03
CA GLY A 436 -14.03 -28.28 -13.85
C GLY A 436 -13.13 -28.42 -15.07
N ARG A 437 -13.10 -27.43 -15.96
CA ARG A 437 -12.22 -27.35 -17.14
C ARG A 437 -12.32 -28.58 -18.08
N PRO A 438 -13.53 -28.93 -18.58
CA PRO A 438 -13.69 -30.02 -19.52
C PRO A 438 -12.87 -29.79 -20.82
N GLU A 439 -12.51 -30.88 -21.49
CA GLU A 439 -11.73 -30.85 -22.75
C GLU A 439 -12.51 -30.16 -23.89
N ASP A 440 -13.82 -30.36 -23.92
CA ASP A 440 -14.72 -29.73 -24.88
C ASP A 440 -15.54 -28.62 -24.21
N TRP A 441 -15.67 -27.49 -24.90
CA TRP A 441 -16.50 -26.36 -24.46
C TRP A 441 -17.24 -25.72 -25.63
N PRO A 442 -18.57 -25.52 -25.55
CA PRO A 442 -19.34 -24.95 -26.64
C PRO A 442 -18.98 -23.47 -26.88
N LEU A 443 -19.09 -23.04 -28.13
CA LEU A 443 -18.98 -21.63 -28.48
C LEU A 443 -20.28 -20.91 -28.13
N SER A 444 -20.17 -19.66 -27.67
CA SER A 444 -21.31 -18.80 -27.35
C SER A 444 -21.22 -17.43 -28.01
N ASN A 445 -20.76 -17.39 -29.26
CA ASN A 445 -20.57 -16.18 -30.07
C ASN A 445 -21.78 -15.87 -30.98
N GLU A 446 -22.99 -16.24 -30.55
CA GLU A 446 -24.20 -15.96 -31.31
C GLU A 446 -24.50 -14.45 -31.36
N VAL A 447 -24.92 -13.96 -32.54
CA VAL A 447 -25.19 -12.52 -32.78
C VAL A 447 -26.12 -11.90 -31.73
N PRO A 448 -27.25 -12.51 -31.31
CA PRO A 448 -28.12 -11.91 -30.30
C PRO A 448 -27.43 -11.68 -28.96
N THR A 449 -26.56 -12.61 -28.55
CA THR A 449 -25.79 -12.52 -27.30
C THR A 449 -24.83 -11.33 -27.35
N ILE A 450 -24.06 -11.22 -28.43
CA ILE A 450 -23.07 -10.14 -28.61
C ILE A 450 -23.75 -8.77 -28.67
N VAL A 451 -24.87 -8.64 -29.40
CA VAL A 451 -25.65 -7.40 -29.48
C VAL A 451 -26.22 -6.99 -28.11
N GLN A 452 -26.67 -7.96 -27.30
CA GLN A 452 -27.18 -7.67 -25.96
C GLN A 452 -26.07 -7.19 -25.02
N ILE A 453 -24.89 -7.81 -25.09
CA ILE A 453 -23.71 -7.40 -24.31
C ILE A 453 -23.27 -5.98 -24.70
N ASP A 454 -23.17 -5.68 -25.99
CA ASP A 454 -22.80 -4.34 -26.47
C ASP A 454 -23.77 -3.28 -25.94
N ARG A 455 -25.08 -3.54 -26.01
CA ARG A 455 -26.10 -2.64 -25.44
C ARG A 455 -25.84 -2.34 -23.97
N TRP A 456 -25.54 -3.36 -23.15
CA TRP A 456 -25.22 -3.16 -21.74
C TRP A 456 -23.93 -2.37 -21.52
N LEU A 457 -22.90 -2.58 -22.34
CA LEU A 457 -21.66 -1.79 -22.29
C LEU A 457 -21.93 -0.31 -22.61
N GLN A 458 -22.78 -0.01 -23.60
CA GLN A 458 -23.18 1.35 -23.93
C GLN A 458 -24.00 1.99 -22.80
N GLU A 459 -24.97 1.27 -22.24
CA GLU A 459 -25.76 1.71 -21.09
C GLU A 459 -24.89 2.01 -19.85
N ALA A 460 -23.86 1.20 -19.62
CA ALA A 460 -22.91 1.37 -18.52
C ALA A 460 -22.03 2.62 -18.71
N GLY A 461 -21.71 2.96 -19.95
CA GLY A 461 -20.77 4.02 -20.31
C GLY A 461 -19.32 3.69 -19.94
N ILE A 462 -18.44 4.67 -20.12
CA ILE A 462 -16.98 4.56 -19.96
C ILE A 462 -16.43 5.22 -18.69
N HIS A 463 -17.30 5.85 -17.90
CA HIS A 463 -16.92 6.56 -16.68
C HIS A 463 -17.18 5.71 -15.44
N PRO A 464 -16.40 5.87 -14.36
CA PRO A 464 -16.69 5.22 -13.08
C PRO A 464 -18.01 5.78 -12.49
N ALA A 465 -18.62 5.02 -11.59
CA ALA A 465 -19.90 5.40 -10.99
C ALA A 465 -19.87 6.78 -10.31
N SER A 466 -18.79 7.11 -9.58
CA SER A 466 -18.69 8.38 -8.85
C SER A 466 -18.67 9.62 -9.76
N GLN A 467 -18.38 9.48 -11.06
CA GLN A 467 -18.39 10.59 -12.03
C GLN A 467 -19.73 10.72 -12.78
N ARG A 468 -20.66 9.77 -12.64
CA ARG A 468 -22.00 9.87 -13.24
C ARG A 468 -22.95 10.73 -12.41
N GLU A 469 -22.83 10.73 -11.09
CA GLU A 469 -23.70 11.50 -10.20
C GLU A 469 -23.48 13.01 -10.30
N GLY A 470 -22.27 13.47 -10.66
CA GLY A 470 -21.98 14.89 -10.85
C GLY A 470 -22.44 15.50 -12.19
N LYS A 471 -23.08 14.71 -13.07
CA LYS A 471 -23.62 15.16 -14.37
C LYS A 471 -25.16 15.11 -14.43
N ARG A 472 -25.84 14.84 -13.31
CA ARG A 472 -27.30 14.90 -13.20
C ARG A 472 -27.77 16.16 -12.50
#